data_AF-A0A8T4K1W0-F1
#
_entry.id   AF-A0A8T4K1W0-F1
#
_cell.length_a   1.000
_cell.length_b   1.000
_cell.length_c   1.000
_cell.angle_alpha   90.00
_cell.angle_beta   90.00
_cell.angle_gamma   90.00
#
_symmetry.space_group_name_H-M   'P 1'
#
loop_
_entity.id
_entity.type
_entity.pdbx_description
1 polymer ?
#
loop_
_entity_poly.entity_id
_entity_poly.type
_entity_poly.pdbx_seq_one_letter_code
_entity_poly.pdbx_strand_id
1 'polypeptide(L)'
;MRTEFDYMEKDGGACVTKVFSPGAACVIPESLGGLPVTELSDRLFAGTGVEEVYLPAGLKKIGKYAFYNCERLSLFDVHGAATEIGGGLFNGCRNIREIRLHMERGARSGLRDFVTEINGRLTVRFFFMQEDGTEREEARLIFPLYYDEAVENTPARIISSSIHGTGQKYRYCFEDRKVRFDRYDKLFPLEKYEEDVFLAAEIAVCRLRHPAELSAEAKGEYEAFLREHLSELLYQAVKDEDLFFWLFGQFGESLGQSDLDRLILAASEKKKAGISGRLMEEKRRRFGAKKELFEL
;
A
#
# COMPACT_ATOMS: atom_id res chain seq x y z
N MET A 1 -26.23 17.49 -1.23
CA MET A 1 -27.24 16.48 -0.85
C MET A 1 -26.62 15.56 0.19
N ARG A 2 -27.38 15.14 1.20
CA ARG A 2 -26.92 14.16 2.20
C ARG A 2 -27.10 12.77 1.60
N THR A 3 -26.15 11.86 1.83
CA THR A 3 -26.29 10.46 1.41
C THR A 3 -27.39 9.79 2.23
N GLU A 4 -28.27 9.05 1.56
CA GLU A 4 -29.38 8.30 2.17
C GLU A 4 -29.26 6.81 1.85
N PHE A 5 -29.80 5.97 2.74
CA PHE A 5 -29.65 4.52 2.68
C PHE A 5 -31.00 3.82 2.83
N ASP A 6 -31.32 2.92 1.90
CA ASP A 6 -32.32 1.88 2.16
C ASP A 6 -31.64 0.67 2.79
N TYR A 7 -32.33 0.04 3.73
CA TYR A 7 -31.85 -1.18 4.37
C TYR A 7 -33.00 -2.14 4.70
N MET A 8 -32.66 -3.40 4.91
CA MET A 8 -33.55 -4.43 5.45
C MET A 8 -32.97 -4.99 6.74
N GLU A 9 -33.83 -5.35 7.69
CA GLU A 9 -33.41 -6.11 8.86
C GLU A 9 -33.14 -7.56 8.48
N LYS A 10 -31.99 -8.08 8.87
CA LYS A 10 -31.54 -9.45 8.61
C LYS A 10 -30.63 -9.93 9.72
N ASP A 11 -30.97 -11.07 10.32
CA ASP A 11 -30.17 -11.73 11.37
C ASP A 11 -29.78 -10.79 12.55
N GLY A 12 -30.68 -9.86 12.92
CA GLY A 12 -30.46 -8.87 13.98
C GLY A 12 -29.56 -7.69 13.60
N GLY A 13 -29.22 -7.52 12.32
CA GLY A 13 -28.49 -6.38 11.78
C GLY A 13 -29.18 -5.74 10.58
N ALA A 14 -28.63 -4.62 10.11
CA ALA A 14 -29.08 -3.93 8.91
C ALA A 14 -28.25 -4.37 7.69
N CYS A 15 -28.95 -4.82 6.65
CA CYS A 15 -28.42 -5.06 5.31
C CYS A 15 -28.69 -3.82 4.45
N VAL A 16 -27.65 -3.08 4.05
CA VAL A 16 -27.80 -1.91 3.17
C VAL A 16 -28.12 -2.39 1.76
N THR A 17 -29.29 -2.01 1.24
CA THR A 17 -29.80 -2.48 -0.05
C THR A 17 -29.70 -1.42 -1.15
N LYS A 18 -29.59 -0.15 -0.76
CA LYS A 18 -29.46 0.96 -1.71
C LYS A 18 -28.75 2.14 -1.08
N VAL A 19 -27.93 2.83 -1.89
CA VAL A 19 -27.32 4.12 -1.54
C VAL A 19 -27.81 5.18 -2.51
N PHE A 20 -28.38 6.26 -1.99
CA PHE A 20 -28.79 7.41 -2.79
C PHE A 20 -27.78 8.53 -2.62
N SER A 21 -27.32 9.09 -3.74
CA SER A 21 -26.34 10.18 -3.77
C SER A 21 -25.09 9.87 -2.93
N PRO A 22 -24.31 8.82 -3.30
CA PRO A 22 -23.14 8.40 -2.53
C PRO A 22 -22.04 9.49 -2.43
N GLY A 23 -22.06 10.49 -3.32
CA GLY A 23 -21.02 11.50 -3.39
C GLY A 23 -19.68 10.92 -3.88
N ALA A 24 -18.62 11.72 -3.77
CA ALA A 24 -17.26 11.26 -4.06
C ALA A 24 -16.73 10.37 -2.91
N ALA A 25 -17.00 10.74 -1.66
CA ALA A 25 -16.67 9.95 -0.48
C ALA A 25 -17.94 9.49 0.22
N CYS A 26 -18.16 8.17 0.29
CA CYS A 26 -19.33 7.58 0.91
C CYS A 26 -18.95 6.87 2.21
N VAL A 27 -19.55 7.30 3.32
CA VAL A 27 -19.42 6.66 4.62
C VAL A 27 -20.67 5.83 4.89
N ILE A 28 -20.52 4.51 4.96
CA ILE A 28 -21.60 3.63 5.42
C ILE A 28 -21.67 3.76 6.95
N PRO A 29 -22.83 4.11 7.53
CA PRO A 29 -22.94 4.34 8.97
C PRO A 29 -22.80 3.04 9.77
N GLU A 30 -22.37 3.15 11.02
CA GLU A 30 -22.28 2.01 11.96
C GLU A 30 -23.66 1.38 12.27
N SER A 31 -24.74 2.17 12.20
CA SER A 31 -26.11 1.69 12.42
C SER A 31 -27.15 2.39 11.55
N LEU A 32 -28.23 1.66 11.25
CA LEU A 32 -29.42 2.14 10.55
C LEU A 32 -30.66 1.67 11.31
N GLY A 33 -31.54 2.60 11.67
CA GLY A 33 -32.75 2.31 12.45
C GLY A 33 -32.50 1.66 13.81
N GLY A 34 -31.35 1.94 14.44
CA GLY A 34 -30.95 1.34 15.71
C GLY A 34 -30.32 -0.05 15.59
N LEU A 35 -30.21 -0.61 14.38
CA LEU A 35 -29.54 -1.89 14.09
C LEU A 35 -28.11 -1.66 13.59
N PRO A 36 -27.12 -2.46 14.01
CA PRO A 36 -25.77 -2.37 13.47
C PRO A 36 -25.77 -2.75 11.98
N VAL A 37 -24.99 -2.03 11.15
CA VAL A 37 -24.83 -2.40 9.74
C VAL A 37 -23.89 -3.60 9.64
N THR A 38 -24.43 -4.73 9.18
CA THR A 38 -23.71 -6.01 9.13
C THR A 38 -23.51 -6.54 7.71
N GLU A 39 -24.31 -6.06 6.74
CA GLU A 39 -24.25 -6.55 5.36
C GLU A 39 -24.41 -5.43 4.33
N LEU A 40 -23.68 -5.54 3.22
CA LEU A 40 -23.92 -4.77 2.00
C LEU A 40 -24.51 -5.69 0.94
N SER A 41 -25.59 -5.27 0.27
CA SER A 41 -26.23 -6.08 -0.77
C SER A 41 -25.36 -6.22 -2.01
N ASP A 42 -25.75 -7.16 -2.88
CA ASP A 42 -25.18 -7.27 -4.22
C ASP A 42 -25.32 -5.95 -4.98
N ARG A 43 -24.27 -5.59 -5.74
CA ARG A 43 -24.25 -4.41 -6.62
C ARG A 43 -24.54 -3.06 -5.96
N LEU A 44 -24.37 -2.93 -4.64
CA LEU A 44 -24.77 -1.73 -3.87
C LEU A 44 -24.26 -0.39 -4.44
N PHE A 45 -23.00 -0.36 -4.88
CA PHE A 45 -22.34 0.79 -5.49
C PHE A 45 -22.11 0.63 -7.00
N ALA A 46 -22.67 -0.41 -7.63
CA ALA A 46 -22.31 -0.76 -9.00
C ALA A 46 -22.58 0.41 -9.99
N GLY A 47 -21.53 0.81 -10.73
CA GLY A 47 -21.57 1.89 -11.71
C GLY A 47 -21.67 3.30 -11.11
N THR A 48 -21.53 3.45 -9.79
CA THR A 48 -21.51 4.78 -9.16
C THR A 48 -20.17 5.49 -9.41
N GLY A 49 -20.18 6.82 -9.27
CA GLY A 49 -18.97 7.66 -9.40
C GLY A 49 -18.19 7.82 -8.09
N VAL A 50 -18.34 6.90 -7.13
CA VAL A 50 -17.67 6.99 -5.83
C VAL A 50 -16.15 6.88 -6.00
N GLU A 51 -15.42 7.69 -5.26
CA GLU A 51 -13.95 7.78 -5.25
C GLU A 51 -13.37 7.16 -3.98
N GLU A 52 -14.11 7.23 -2.87
CA GLU A 52 -13.72 6.69 -1.57
C GLU A 52 -14.92 6.05 -0.86
N VAL A 53 -14.70 4.90 -0.23
CA VAL A 53 -15.72 4.19 0.54
C VAL A 53 -15.17 3.86 1.91
N TYR A 54 -15.94 4.17 2.95
CA TYR A 54 -15.62 3.89 4.35
C TYR A 54 -16.68 2.95 4.93
N LEU A 55 -16.23 1.77 5.39
CA LEU A 55 -17.10 0.70 5.85
C LEU A 55 -17.08 0.55 7.38
N PRO A 56 -18.22 0.20 8.00
CA PRO A 56 -18.36 0.16 9.45
C PRO A 56 -17.66 -1.05 10.08
N ALA A 57 -17.34 -0.95 11.36
CA ALA A 57 -16.66 -2.01 12.13
C ALA A 57 -17.51 -3.28 12.29
N GLY A 58 -18.83 -3.16 12.31
CA GLY A 58 -19.75 -4.29 12.45
C GLY A 58 -19.94 -5.14 11.19
N LEU A 59 -19.29 -4.80 10.08
CA LEU A 59 -19.57 -5.40 8.78
C LEU A 59 -19.09 -6.86 8.69
N LYS A 60 -20.00 -7.77 8.35
CA LYS A 60 -19.72 -9.21 8.23
C LYS A 60 -19.67 -9.68 6.79
N LYS A 61 -20.53 -9.09 5.94
CA LYS A 61 -20.75 -9.55 4.56
C LYS A 61 -20.77 -8.42 3.56
N ILE A 62 -20.14 -8.66 2.41
CA ILE A 62 -20.22 -7.80 1.24
C ILE A 62 -20.75 -8.62 0.07
N GLY A 63 -21.84 -8.16 -0.53
CA GLY A 63 -22.50 -8.82 -1.65
C GLY A 63 -21.63 -8.91 -2.91
N LYS A 64 -22.07 -9.75 -3.84
CA LYS A 64 -21.41 -9.92 -5.14
C LYS A 64 -21.45 -8.62 -5.92
N TYR A 65 -20.36 -8.32 -6.62
CA TYR A 65 -20.27 -7.15 -7.50
C TYR A 65 -20.59 -5.81 -6.80
N ALA A 66 -20.42 -5.71 -5.47
CA ALA A 66 -20.87 -4.53 -4.72
C ALA A 66 -20.25 -3.22 -5.25
N PHE A 67 -19.02 -3.24 -5.75
CA PHE A 67 -18.34 -2.09 -6.35
C PHE A 67 -18.09 -2.24 -7.86
N TYR A 68 -18.87 -3.08 -8.55
CA TYR A 68 -18.69 -3.32 -9.98
C TYR A 68 -18.71 -2.03 -10.82
N ASN A 69 -17.72 -1.84 -11.69
CA ASN A 69 -17.54 -0.63 -12.51
C ASN A 69 -17.51 0.70 -11.72
N CYS A 70 -17.08 0.71 -10.45
CA CYS A 70 -16.73 1.95 -9.77
C CYS A 70 -15.37 2.44 -10.27
N GLU A 71 -15.33 2.96 -11.51
CA GLU A 71 -14.06 3.26 -12.19
C GLU A 71 -13.22 4.31 -11.47
N ARG A 72 -13.83 5.18 -10.64
CA ARG A 72 -13.14 6.23 -9.89
C ARG A 72 -12.74 5.83 -8.47
N LEU A 73 -13.18 4.67 -7.98
CA LEU A 73 -12.86 4.20 -6.64
C LEU A 73 -11.34 4.09 -6.51
N SER A 74 -10.77 4.85 -5.59
CA SER A 74 -9.33 4.99 -5.37
C SER A 74 -8.90 4.53 -3.99
N LEU A 75 -9.76 4.74 -2.98
CA LEU A 75 -9.58 4.35 -1.59
C LEU A 75 -10.74 3.48 -1.11
N PHE A 76 -10.40 2.34 -0.53
CA PHE A 76 -11.34 1.46 0.14
C PHE A 76 -10.92 1.27 1.61
N ASP A 77 -11.69 1.84 2.51
CA ASP A 77 -11.42 1.85 3.95
C ASP A 77 -12.38 0.88 4.64
N VAL A 78 -11.81 -0.12 5.32
CA VAL A 78 -12.55 -1.25 5.88
C VAL A 78 -12.03 -1.60 7.26
N HIS A 79 -12.95 -1.59 8.21
CA HIS A 79 -12.76 -2.16 9.53
C HIS A 79 -13.04 -3.68 9.50
N GLY A 80 -12.35 -4.45 10.33
CA GLY A 80 -12.12 -5.90 10.17
C GLY A 80 -13.35 -6.83 10.04
N ALA A 81 -13.07 -8.13 10.10
CA ALA A 81 -14.03 -9.25 10.14
C ALA A 81 -14.97 -9.50 8.94
N ALA A 82 -15.12 -8.58 7.98
CA ALA A 82 -15.85 -8.88 6.75
C ALA A 82 -15.14 -10.03 6.01
N THR A 83 -15.66 -11.24 6.16
CA THR A 83 -15.05 -12.48 5.66
C THR A 83 -15.98 -13.19 4.68
N GLU A 84 -17.26 -12.82 4.66
CA GLU A 84 -18.19 -13.24 3.63
C GLU A 84 -18.16 -12.25 2.46
N ILE A 85 -17.20 -12.45 1.55
CA ILE A 85 -17.01 -11.60 0.38
C ILE A 85 -17.60 -12.26 -0.86
N GLY A 86 -18.56 -11.61 -1.50
CA GLY A 86 -19.11 -12.01 -2.79
C GLY A 86 -18.10 -11.79 -3.91
N GLY A 87 -18.06 -12.70 -4.88
CA GLY A 87 -17.12 -12.60 -6.00
C GLY A 87 -17.40 -11.42 -6.95
N GLY A 88 -16.34 -10.95 -7.60
CA GLY A 88 -16.37 -9.85 -8.57
C GLY A 88 -16.56 -8.48 -7.93
N LEU A 89 -16.23 -8.36 -6.64
CA LEU A 89 -16.34 -7.17 -5.81
C LEU A 89 -15.79 -5.91 -6.50
N PHE A 90 -14.56 -5.99 -7.02
CA PHE A 90 -13.83 -4.86 -7.63
C PHE A 90 -13.74 -4.94 -9.16
N ASN A 91 -14.52 -5.80 -9.81
CA ASN A 91 -14.45 -5.93 -11.27
C ASN A 91 -14.83 -4.60 -11.94
N GLY A 92 -13.93 -4.06 -12.76
CA GLY A 92 -14.07 -2.74 -13.39
C GLY A 92 -13.62 -1.55 -12.52
N CYS A 93 -13.13 -1.75 -11.30
CA CYS A 93 -12.52 -0.69 -10.48
C CYS A 93 -11.08 -0.42 -10.93
N ARG A 94 -10.89 0.43 -11.95
CA ARG A 94 -9.58 0.65 -12.56
C ARG A 94 -8.64 1.58 -11.77
N ASN A 95 -9.16 2.35 -10.81
CA ASN A 95 -8.39 3.36 -10.08
C ASN A 95 -8.08 2.99 -8.62
N ILE A 96 -8.48 1.80 -8.15
CA ILE A 96 -8.25 1.42 -6.75
C ILE A 96 -6.75 1.24 -6.51
N ARG A 97 -6.21 2.04 -5.58
CA ARG A 97 -4.77 2.11 -5.29
C ARG A 97 -4.46 1.96 -3.82
N GLU A 98 -5.43 2.21 -2.94
CA GLU A 98 -5.26 2.10 -1.50
C GLU A 98 -6.40 1.32 -0.86
N ILE A 99 -6.03 0.35 -0.02
CA ILE A 99 -6.93 -0.24 0.98
C ILE A 99 -6.40 0.13 2.37
N ARG A 100 -7.27 0.68 3.22
CA ARG A 100 -7.00 0.83 4.65
C ARG A 100 -7.74 -0.26 5.39
N LEU A 101 -6.99 -1.04 6.15
CA LEU A 101 -7.53 -2.18 6.88
C LEU A 101 -7.30 -1.96 8.37
N HIS A 102 -8.39 -1.79 9.10
CA HIS A 102 -8.36 -1.64 10.55
C HIS A 102 -8.74 -2.96 11.18
N MET A 103 -7.85 -3.56 11.95
CA MET A 103 -8.04 -4.92 12.46
C MET A 103 -7.25 -5.19 13.73
N GLU A 104 -7.63 -6.25 14.43
CA GLU A 104 -6.82 -6.83 15.51
C GLU A 104 -5.66 -7.66 14.92
N ARG A 105 -4.55 -7.74 15.66
CA ARG A 105 -3.38 -8.52 15.23
C ARG A 105 -3.72 -10.00 15.09
N GLY A 106 -3.28 -10.59 13.97
CA GLY A 106 -3.51 -12.01 13.68
C GLY A 106 -4.98 -12.39 13.45
N ALA A 107 -5.89 -11.41 13.34
CA ALA A 107 -7.30 -11.64 12.99
C ALA A 107 -7.45 -12.06 11.52
N ARG A 108 -8.56 -12.74 11.22
CA ARG A 108 -8.97 -13.06 9.84
C ARG A 108 -9.60 -11.84 9.20
N SER A 109 -9.42 -11.67 7.90
CA SER A 109 -10.07 -10.60 7.13
C SER A 109 -10.45 -11.05 5.71
N GLY A 110 -11.23 -10.22 5.02
CA GLY A 110 -11.51 -10.35 3.58
C GLY A 110 -10.35 -9.90 2.68
N LEU A 111 -9.21 -9.50 3.25
CA LEU A 111 -8.12 -8.87 2.48
C LEU A 111 -7.62 -9.74 1.34
N ARG A 112 -7.51 -11.06 1.55
CA ARG A 112 -7.13 -12.00 0.48
C ARG A 112 -8.07 -11.83 -0.71
N ASP A 113 -9.38 -11.84 -0.46
CA ASP A 113 -10.39 -11.74 -1.50
C ASP A 113 -10.31 -10.37 -2.21
N PHE A 114 -10.03 -9.29 -1.47
CA PHE A 114 -9.83 -7.95 -2.05
C PHE A 114 -8.62 -7.86 -2.98
N VAL A 115 -7.44 -8.27 -2.50
CA VAL A 115 -6.20 -8.09 -3.27
C VAL A 115 -6.14 -9.03 -4.48
N THR A 116 -6.76 -10.20 -4.43
CA THR A 116 -6.78 -11.15 -5.57
C THR A 116 -7.66 -10.70 -6.74
N GLU A 117 -8.59 -9.76 -6.51
CA GLU A 117 -9.42 -9.20 -7.58
C GLU A 117 -8.82 -7.96 -8.25
N ILE A 118 -7.73 -7.43 -7.70
CA ILE A 118 -7.07 -6.20 -8.17
C ILE A 118 -5.71 -6.59 -8.72
N ASN A 119 -5.51 -6.50 -10.05
CA ASN A 119 -4.22 -6.81 -10.66
C ASN A 119 -3.24 -5.63 -10.70
N GLY A 120 -3.74 -4.39 -10.52
CA GLY A 120 -2.95 -3.17 -10.43
C GLY A 120 -2.03 -3.08 -9.21
N ARG A 121 -1.07 -2.14 -9.22
CA ARG A 121 -0.27 -1.82 -8.03
C ARG A 121 -1.18 -1.28 -6.94
N LEU A 122 -1.13 -1.88 -5.75
CA LEU A 122 -2.05 -1.62 -4.65
C LEU A 122 -1.29 -1.46 -3.34
N THR A 123 -1.55 -0.39 -2.60
CA THR A 123 -1.02 -0.19 -1.25
C THR A 123 -2.06 -0.62 -0.22
N VAL A 124 -1.68 -1.46 0.73
CA VAL A 124 -2.52 -1.85 1.86
C VAL A 124 -1.88 -1.32 3.14
N ARG A 125 -2.63 -0.49 3.86
CA ARG A 125 -2.20 0.12 5.13
C ARG A 125 -2.94 -0.56 6.26
N PHE A 126 -2.21 -1.05 7.25
CA PHE A 126 -2.74 -1.82 8.37
C PHE A 126 -2.74 -0.97 9.63
N PHE A 127 -3.93 -0.71 10.13
CA PHE A 127 -4.17 0.00 11.37
C PHE A 127 -4.53 -1.01 12.45
N PHE A 128 -3.77 -1.00 13.55
CA PHE A 128 -4.03 -1.86 14.70
C PHE A 128 -4.41 -1.02 15.91
N MET A 129 -5.37 -1.53 16.68
CA MET A 129 -5.73 -0.97 17.98
C MET A 129 -4.55 -1.08 18.95
N GLN A 130 -4.20 0.03 19.57
CA GLN A 130 -3.16 0.14 20.59
C GLN A 130 -3.76 -0.05 21.99
N GLU A 131 -2.90 -0.27 22.98
CA GLU A 131 -3.31 -0.35 24.39
C GLU A 131 -3.97 0.93 24.90
N ASP A 132 -3.65 2.09 24.31
CA ASP A 132 -4.23 3.39 24.65
C ASP A 132 -5.61 3.65 24.01
N GLY A 133 -6.16 2.67 23.28
CA GLY A 133 -7.44 2.77 22.58
C GLY A 133 -7.40 3.59 21.28
N THR A 134 -6.22 4.00 20.82
CA THR A 134 -6.03 4.61 19.50
C THR A 134 -5.70 3.56 18.44
N GLU A 135 -6.03 3.83 17.18
CA GLU A 135 -5.56 3.02 16.05
C GLU A 135 -4.34 3.68 15.41
N ARG A 136 -3.32 2.89 15.08
CA ARG A 136 -2.10 3.39 14.44
C ARG A 136 -1.72 2.50 13.27
N GLU A 137 -1.22 3.14 12.21
CA GLU A 137 -0.63 2.42 11.08
C GLU A 137 0.69 1.80 11.52
N GLU A 138 0.76 0.48 11.57
CA GLU A 138 2.01 -0.22 11.92
C GLU A 138 2.58 -1.10 10.81
N ALA A 139 1.75 -1.47 9.83
CA ALA A 139 2.21 -2.19 8.64
C ALA A 139 1.73 -1.49 7.37
N ARG A 140 2.57 -1.55 6.34
CA ARG A 140 2.22 -1.14 4.98
C ARG A 140 2.80 -2.16 4.01
N LEU A 141 1.94 -2.74 3.19
CA LEU A 141 2.32 -3.68 2.14
C LEU A 141 1.98 -3.08 0.78
N ILE A 142 2.90 -3.21 -0.17
CA ILE A 142 2.63 -2.89 -1.57
C ILE A 142 2.48 -4.19 -2.34
N PHE A 143 1.36 -4.37 -3.01
CA PHE A 143 1.14 -5.47 -3.91
C PHE A 143 1.49 -4.99 -5.33
N PRO A 144 2.55 -5.51 -5.96
CA PRO A 144 2.97 -5.10 -7.30
C PRO A 144 1.88 -5.34 -8.35
N LEU A 145 2.02 -4.70 -9.50
CA LEU A 145 1.22 -4.98 -10.69
C LEU A 145 1.50 -6.42 -11.16
N TYR A 146 0.49 -7.07 -11.74
CA TYR A 146 0.71 -8.22 -12.62
C TYR A 146 -0.32 -8.24 -13.74
N TYR A 147 -0.03 -8.92 -14.84
CA TYR A 147 -0.99 -9.13 -15.92
C TYR A 147 -0.82 -10.51 -16.56
N ASP A 148 -1.90 -11.01 -17.13
CA ASP A 148 -1.94 -12.27 -17.89
C ASP A 148 -1.90 -11.95 -19.38
N GLU A 149 -0.95 -12.55 -20.09
CA GLU A 149 -0.85 -12.50 -21.53
C GLU A 149 -1.19 -13.88 -22.09
N ALA A 150 -2.30 -13.96 -22.82
CA ALA A 150 -2.72 -15.18 -23.51
C ALA A 150 -2.35 -15.09 -24.99
N VAL A 151 -1.43 -15.95 -25.43
CA VAL A 151 -1.03 -16.08 -26.83
C VAL A 151 -1.70 -17.31 -27.42
N GLU A 152 -2.52 -17.10 -28.45
CA GLU A 152 -3.12 -18.20 -29.22
C GLU A 152 -2.20 -18.58 -30.39
N ASN A 153 -1.71 -19.81 -30.37
CA ASN A 153 -1.08 -20.42 -31.52
C ASN A 153 -2.17 -20.98 -32.44
N THR A 154 -2.71 -20.13 -33.32
CA THR A 154 -3.83 -20.44 -34.22
C THR A 154 -3.62 -21.73 -35.04
N PRO A 155 -2.41 -22.02 -35.57
CA PRO A 155 -2.15 -23.29 -36.25
C PRO A 155 -2.29 -24.53 -35.35
N ALA A 156 -1.87 -24.44 -34.09
CA ALA A 156 -1.90 -25.55 -33.14
C ALA A 156 -3.21 -25.63 -32.32
N ARG A 157 -4.05 -24.59 -32.36
CA ARG A 157 -5.22 -24.40 -31.47
C ARG A 157 -4.83 -24.50 -29.99
N ILE A 158 -3.63 -24.04 -29.64
CA ILE A 158 -3.13 -24.00 -28.28
C ILE A 158 -3.15 -22.54 -27.81
N ILE A 159 -3.75 -22.31 -26.64
CA ILE A 159 -3.62 -21.04 -25.92
C ILE A 159 -2.58 -21.25 -24.84
N SER A 160 -1.50 -20.48 -24.89
CA SER A 160 -0.51 -20.41 -23.81
C SER A 160 -0.71 -19.12 -23.05
N SER A 161 -0.93 -19.20 -21.74
CA SER A 161 -0.99 -18.04 -20.85
C SER A 161 0.31 -17.90 -20.07
N SER A 162 0.83 -16.67 -19.99
CA SER A 162 1.96 -16.30 -19.16
C SER A 162 1.59 -15.14 -18.24
N ILE A 163 1.97 -15.28 -16.98
CA ILE A 163 1.77 -14.24 -15.97
C ILE A 163 3.06 -13.43 -15.85
N HIS A 164 2.93 -12.12 -16.01
CA HIS A 164 4.03 -11.17 -15.96
C HIS A 164 3.95 -10.33 -14.68
N GLY A 165 5.13 -9.97 -14.16
CA GLY A 165 5.29 -9.27 -12.90
C GLY A 165 5.18 -10.17 -11.68
N THR A 166 5.63 -9.65 -10.55
CA THR A 166 5.66 -10.40 -9.27
C THR A 166 4.35 -10.34 -8.50
N GLY A 167 3.44 -9.44 -8.90
CA GLY A 167 2.25 -9.07 -8.13
C GLY A 167 1.33 -10.23 -7.77
N GLN A 168 1.26 -11.26 -8.60
CA GLN A 168 0.44 -12.44 -8.32
C GLN A 168 0.97 -13.22 -7.11
N LYS A 169 2.30 -13.38 -6.99
CA LYS A 169 2.94 -14.15 -5.92
C LYS A 169 2.66 -13.52 -4.56
N TYR A 170 2.76 -12.18 -4.48
CA TYR A 170 2.43 -11.41 -3.28
C TYR A 170 0.97 -11.56 -2.84
N ARG A 171 0.04 -11.71 -3.79
CA ARG A 171 -1.40 -11.90 -3.50
C ARG A 171 -1.74 -13.29 -2.95
N TYR A 172 -0.79 -14.22 -2.94
CA TYR A 172 -0.94 -15.54 -2.32
C TYR A 172 -0.25 -15.66 -0.95
N CYS A 173 0.25 -14.56 -0.38
CA CYS A 173 0.86 -14.52 0.95
C CYS A 173 -0.18 -14.53 2.08
N PHE A 174 -1.11 -15.49 2.03
CA PHE A 174 -2.18 -15.67 3.01
C PHE A 174 -2.26 -17.13 3.47
N GLU A 175 -2.65 -17.33 4.71
CA GLU A 175 -2.98 -18.64 5.27
C GLU A 175 -4.21 -18.48 6.16
N ASP A 176 -5.25 -19.28 5.93
CA ASP A 176 -6.49 -19.22 6.72
C ASP A 176 -7.07 -17.79 6.85
N ARG A 177 -7.09 -17.03 5.73
CA ARG A 177 -7.51 -15.61 5.65
C ARG A 177 -6.69 -14.63 6.50
N LYS A 178 -5.54 -15.06 7.04
CA LYS A 178 -4.57 -14.20 7.71
C LYS A 178 -3.46 -13.83 6.76
N VAL A 179 -2.95 -12.61 6.87
CA VAL A 179 -1.75 -12.17 6.15
C VAL A 179 -0.55 -12.92 6.70
N ARG A 180 0.31 -13.42 5.80
CA ARG A 180 1.59 -14.04 6.15
C ARG A 180 2.73 -13.09 5.78
N PHE A 181 3.05 -12.16 6.68
CA PHE A 181 4.14 -11.20 6.50
C PHE A 181 5.48 -11.89 6.23
N ASP A 182 5.74 -13.01 6.90
CA ASP A 182 6.94 -13.83 6.68
C ASP A 182 7.03 -14.39 5.24
N ARG A 183 5.90 -14.78 4.65
CA ARG A 183 5.87 -15.25 3.25
C ARG A 183 5.96 -14.09 2.27
N TYR A 184 5.34 -12.97 2.60
CA TYR A 184 5.43 -11.74 1.81
C TYR A 184 6.88 -11.27 1.72
N ASP A 185 7.57 -11.17 2.86
CA ASP A 185 8.93 -10.64 2.93
C ASP A 185 9.93 -11.57 2.18
N LYS A 186 9.70 -12.89 2.20
CA LYS A 186 10.50 -13.88 1.45
C LYS A 186 10.43 -13.78 -0.08
N LEU A 187 9.48 -13.01 -0.62
CA LEU A 187 9.40 -12.76 -2.06
C LEU A 187 10.34 -11.64 -2.52
N PHE A 188 10.92 -10.87 -1.60
CA PHE A 188 11.73 -9.72 -1.97
C PHE A 188 12.98 -10.05 -2.81
N PRO A 189 13.72 -11.17 -2.59
CA PRO A 189 14.77 -11.61 -3.50
C PRO A 189 14.34 -11.70 -4.97
N LEU A 190 13.10 -12.14 -5.20
CA LEU A 190 12.53 -12.26 -6.54
C LEU A 190 12.11 -10.91 -7.11
N GLU A 191 11.55 -10.04 -6.27
CA GLU A 191 11.19 -8.66 -6.66
C GLU A 191 12.37 -7.91 -7.25
N LYS A 192 13.51 -7.95 -6.55
CA LYS A 192 14.75 -7.27 -6.98
C LYS A 192 15.27 -7.78 -8.32
N TYR A 193 14.92 -9.02 -8.69
CA TYR A 193 15.38 -9.65 -9.92
C TYR A 193 14.43 -9.40 -11.09
N GLU A 194 13.12 -9.37 -10.84
CA GLU A 194 12.08 -9.27 -11.88
C GLU A 194 11.60 -7.83 -12.13
N GLU A 195 11.79 -6.89 -11.19
CA GLU A 195 11.21 -5.54 -11.23
C GLU A 195 12.27 -4.43 -11.22
N ASP A 196 11.83 -3.21 -11.55
CA ASP A 196 12.64 -2.00 -11.51
C ASP A 196 13.13 -1.67 -10.07
N VAL A 197 14.36 -1.15 -9.98
CA VAL A 197 15.02 -0.82 -8.69
C VAL A 197 14.16 0.11 -7.83
N PHE A 198 13.47 1.09 -8.42
CA PHE A 198 12.61 2.01 -7.67
C PHE A 198 11.33 1.33 -7.19
N LEU A 199 10.74 0.45 -8.00
CA LEU A 199 9.56 -0.33 -7.60
C LEU A 199 9.86 -1.28 -6.44
N ALA A 200 11.01 -1.95 -6.47
CA ALA A 200 11.49 -2.78 -5.38
C ALA A 200 11.85 -1.95 -4.14
N ALA A 201 12.49 -0.78 -4.33
CA ALA A 201 12.82 0.13 -3.23
C ALA A 201 11.58 0.65 -2.52
N GLU A 202 10.48 0.92 -3.22
CA GLU A 202 9.22 1.31 -2.61
C GLU A 202 8.72 0.24 -1.61
N ILE A 203 8.83 -1.05 -1.93
CA ILE A 203 8.49 -2.14 -1.01
C ILE A 203 9.42 -2.11 0.21
N ALA A 204 10.73 -2.03 -0.02
CA ALA A 204 11.72 -2.02 1.06
C ALA A 204 11.53 -0.85 2.02
N VAL A 205 11.34 0.36 1.49
CA VAL A 205 11.06 1.58 2.27
C VAL A 205 9.76 1.41 3.06
N CYS A 206 8.68 0.93 2.43
CA CYS A 206 7.41 0.74 3.12
C CYS A 206 7.52 -0.25 4.28
N ARG A 207 8.19 -1.39 4.08
CA ARG A 207 8.39 -2.39 5.13
C ARG A 207 9.26 -1.88 6.27
N LEU A 208 10.31 -1.11 5.98
CA LEU A 208 11.19 -0.56 7.01
C LEU A 208 10.54 0.60 7.79
N ARG A 209 9.69 1.41 7.16
CA ARG A 209 8.94 2.50 7.82
C ARG A 209 7.73 2.02 8.62
N HIS A 210 7.15 0.87 8.24
CA HIS A 210 6.00 0.25 8.90
C HIS A 210 6.30 -1.23 9.20
N PRO A 211 7.13 -1.50 10.23
CA PRO A 211 7.82 -2.79 10.39
C PRO A 211 7.03 -3.81 11.22
N ALA A 212 5.72 -3.70 11.36
CA ALA A 212 4.94 -4.75 12.01
C ALA A 212 5.22 -6.11 11.37
N GLU A 213 5.45 -7.10 12.23
CA GLU A 213 5.80 -8.49 11.89
C GLU A 213 7.02 -8.67 10.98
N LEU A 214 7.88 -7.64 10.84
CA LEU A 214 9.11 -7.73 10.05
C LEU A 214 10.20 -8.50 10.83
N SER A 215 10.70 -9.59 10.25
CA SER A 215 11.80 -10.35 10.85
C SER A 215 13.13 -9.60 10.70
N ALA A 216 14.10 -9.90 11.59
CA ALA A 216 15.44 -9.32 11.50
C ALA A 216 16.18 -9.70 10.21
N GLU A 217 15.96 -10.92 9.71
CA GLU A 217 16.50 -11.42 8.45
C GLU A 217 15.96 -10.62 7.26
N ALA A 218 14.63 -10.51 7.14
CA ALA A 218 13.98 -9.73 6.08
C ALA A 218 14.37 -8.25 6.14
N LYS A 219 14.41 -7.67 7.36
CA LYS A 219 14.91 -6.31 7.58
C LYS A 219 16.32 -6.15 7.01
N GLY A 220 17.21 -7.10 7.30
CA GLY A 220 18.58 -7.11 6.77
C GLY A 220 18.61 -7.11 5.25
N GLU A 221 17.76 -7.91 4.59
CA GLU A 221 17.68 -7.94 3.13
C GLU A 221 17.19 -6.62 2.52
N TYR A 222 16.17 -5.99 3.11
CA TYR A 222 15.66 -4.69 2.66
C TYR A 222 16.72 -3.60 2.81
N GLU A 223 17.37 -3.52 3.97
CA GLU A 223 18.42 -2.53 4.19
C GLU A 223 19.64 -2.75 3.31
N ALA A 224 20.04 -4.01 3.08
CA ALA A 224 21.16 -4.32 2.18
C ALA A 224 20.88 -3.83 0.76
N PHE A 225 19.68 -4.09 0.24
CA PHE A 225 19.26 -3.60 -1.07
C PHE A 225 19.25 -2.06 -1.14
N LEU A 226 18.67 -1.39 -0.14
CA LEU A 226 18.66 0.08 -0.13
C LEU A 226 20.07 0.68 -0.05
N ARG A 227 21.00 0.05 0.68
CA ARG A 227 22.40 0.49 0.74
C ARG A 227 23.12 0.31 -0.60
N GLU A 228 22.88 -0.81 -1.28
CA GLU A 228 23.46 -1.11 -2.59
C GLU A 228 23.06 -0.07 -3.64
N HIS A 229 21.81 0.39 -3.63
CA HIS A 229 21.27 1.34 -4.61
C HIS A 229 21.17 2.79 -4.09
N LEU A 230 21.76 3.10 -2.93
CA LEU A 230 21.50 4.34 -2.18
C LEU A 230 21.70 5.62 -3.01
N SER A 231 22.77 5.71 -3.81
CA SER A 231 23.11 6.92 -4.57
C SER A 231 22.03 7.26 -5.61
N GLU A 232 21.56 6.26 -6.36
CA GLU A 232 20.49 6.40 -7.35
C GLU A 232 19.14 6.70 -6.69
N LEU A 233 18.84 6.01 -5.58
CA LEU A 233 17.61 6.22 -4.82
C LEU A 233 17.53 7.64 -4.25
N LEU A 234 18.61 8.14 -3.65
CA LEU A 234 18.67 9.52 -3.14
C LEU A 234 18.52 10.55 -4.25
N TYR A 235 19.12 10.31 -5.42
CA TYR A 235 18.98 11.20 -6.58
C TYR A 235 17.52 11.34 -7.02
N GLN A 236 16.78 10.23 -7.12
CA GLN A 236 15.35 10.27 -7.41
C GLN A 236 14.53 10.86 -6.27
N ALA A 237 14.89 10.55 -5.02
CA ALA A 237 14.20 11.02 -3.83
C ALA A 237 14.31 12.54 -3.63
N VAL A 238 15.20 13.27 -4.32
CA VAL A 238 15.27 14.75 -4.21
C VAL A 238 13.91 15.43 -4.42
N LYS A 239 13.00 14.84 -5.21
CA LYS A 239 11.65 15.39 -5.41
C LYS A 239 10.73 15.26 -4.17
N ASP A 240 11.03 14.31 -3.29
CA ASP A 240 10.28 13.94 -2.09
C ASP A 240 11.19 14.10 -0.85
N GLU A 241 11.05 15.23 -0.15
CA GLU A 241 11.93 15.57 0.97
C GLU A 241 11.82 14.59 2.15
N ASP A 242 10.63 14.06 2.42
CA ASP A 242 10.42 13.10 3.51
C ASP A 242 11.18 11.80 3.22
N LEU A 243 11.00 11.25 2.01
CA LEU A 243 11.73 10.06 1.59
C LEU A 243 13.25 10.32 1.56
N PHE A 244 13.68 11.46 1.03
CA PHE A 244 15.10 11.81 0.94
C PHE A 244 15.74 11.84 2.32
N PHE A 245 15.16 12.59 3.26
CA PHE A 245 15.74 12.72 4.59
C PHE A 245 15.68 11.41 5.37
N TRP A 246 14.65 10.59 5.15
CA TRP A 246 14.60 9.25 5.74
C TRP A 246 15.75 8.37 5.21
N LEU A 247 15.90 8.21 3.88
CA LEU A 247 16.98 7.41 3.29
C LEU A 247 18.36 7.93 3.69
N PHE A 248 18.56 9.24 3.60
CA PHE A 248 19.83 9.88 3.92
C PHE A 248 20.17 9.75 5.41
N GLY A 249 19.19 9.89 6.30
CA GLY A 249 19.39 9.74 7.73
C GLY A 249 19.73 8.30 8.13
N GLN A 250 19.14 7.30 7.46
CA GLN A 250 19.39 5.88 7.77
C GLN A 250 20.71 5.36 7.16
N PHE A 251 21.05 5.81 5.95
CA PHE A 251 22.12 5.17 5.17
C PHE A 251 23.20 6.13 4.65
N GLY A 252 23.02 7.45 4.76
CA GLY A 252 23.88 8.46 4.13
C GLY A 252 25.33 8.49 4.64
N GLU A 253 25.64 7.91 5.79
CA GLU A 253 27.01 7.79 6.31
C GLU A 253 27.93 6.99 5.39
N SER A 254 27.40 6.10 4.53
CA SER A 254 28.21 5.35 3.56
C SER A 254 28.63 6.18 2.34
N LEU A 255 27.99 7.32 2.08
CA LEU A 255 28.23 8.13 0.88
C LEU A 255 29.61 8.78 0.87
N GLY A 256 30.26 8.81 -0.29
CA GLY A 256 31.52 9.52 -0.49
C GLY A 256 31.32 11.01 -0.76
N GLN A 257 32.42 11.77 -0.76
CA GLN A 257 32.39 13.20 -1.09
C GLN A 257 31.81 13.47 -2.49
N SER A 258 32.11 12.61 -3.47
CA SER A 258 31.60 12.73 -4.84
C SER A 258 30.08 12.51 -4.94
N ASP A 259 29.51 11.61 -4.12
CA ASP A 259 28.07 11.39 -4.08
C ASP A 259 27.36 12.62 -3.52
N LEU A 260 27.88 13.17 -2.42
CA LEU A 260 27.36 14.40 -1.82
C LEU A 260 27.38 15.56 -2.82
N ASP A 261 28.46 15.71 -3.59
CA ASP A 261 28.55 16.76 -4.61
C ASP A 261 27.51 16.63 -5.72
N ARG A 262 27.27 15.41 -6.20
CA ARG A 262 26.20 15.13 -7.18
C ARG A 262 24.82 15.43 -6.62
N LEU A 263 24.54 15.03 -5.37
CA LEU A 263 23.25 15.27 -4.72
C LEU A 263 23.02 16.75 -4.42
N ILE A 264 24.05 17.51 -4.03
CA ILE A 264 23.96 18.96 -3.83
C ILE A 264 23.60 19.67 -5.14
N LEU A 265 24.23 19.28 -6.25
CA LEU A 265 23.92 19.83 -7.57
C LEU A 265 22.46 19.52 -7.95
N ALA A 266 22.06 18.25 -7.83
CA ALA A 266 20.69 17.81 -8.14
C ALA A 266 19.63 18.55 -7.31
N ALA A 267 19.88 18.72 -6.01
CA ALA A 267 19.00 19.47 -5.11
C ALA A 267 18.92 20.96 -5.48
N SER A 268 20.05 21.56 -5.87
CA SER A 268 20.10 22.96 -6.29
C SER A 268 19.34 23.19 -7.59
N GLU A 269 19.52 22.32 -8.59
CA GLU A 269 18.79 22.35 -9.87
C GLU A 269 17.27 22.22 -9.67
N LYS A 270 16.85 21.34 -8.76
CA LYS A 270 15.44 21.13 -8.41
C LYS A 270 14.91 22.14 -7.38
N LYS A 271 15.69 23.15 -7.00
CA LYS A 271 15.33 24.21 -6.03
C LYS A 271 14.93 23.67 -4.64
N LYS A 272 15.54 22.57 -4.20
CA LYS A 272 15.33 21.92 -2.90
C LYS A 272 16.35 22.42 -1.87
N ALA A 273 16.11 23.64 -1.37
CA ALA A 273 17.05 24.33 -0.47
C ALA A 273 17.32 23.56 0.83
N GLY A 274 16.30 22.92 1.43
CA GLY A 274 16.45 22.11 2.64
C GLY A 274 17.41 20.94 2.45
N ILE A 275 17.24 20.18 1.36
CA ILE A 275 18.11 19.07 1.00
C ILE A 275 19.55 19.56 0.74
N SER A 276 19.70 20.61 -0.08
CA SER A 276 21.01 21.18 -0.43
C SER A 276 21.78 21.64 0.81
N GLY A 277 21.12 22.37 1.71
CA GLY A 277 21.72 22.83 2.97
C GLY A 277 22.20 21.69 3.86
N ARG A 278 21.36 20.66 4.06
CA ARG A 278 21.71 19.48 4.88
C ARG A 278 22.89 18.71 4.29
N LEU A 279 22.94 18.53 2.97
CA LEU A 279 24.05 17.85 2.30
C LEU A 279 25.36 18.65 2.38
N MET A 280 25.31 19.98 2.25
CA MET A 280 26.50 20.83 2.40
C MET A 280 27.06 20.81 3.82
N GLU A 281 26.18 20.81 4.82
CA GLU A 281 26.56 20.64 6.23
C GLU A 281 27.24 19.28 6.44
N GLU A 282 26.64 18.21 5.92
CA GLU A 282 27.17 16.86 6.05
C GLU A 282 28.53 16.70 5.36
N LYS A 283 28.68 17.26 4.14
CA LYS A 283 29.95 17.31 3.42
C LYS A 283 31.01 18.04 4.22
N ARG A 284 30.68 19.20 4.81
CA ARG A 284 31.60 19.98 5.63
C ARG A 284 32.00 19.23 6.90
N ARG A 285 31.04 18.57 7.55
CA ARG A 285 31.27 17.78 8.77
C ARG A 285 32.26 16.63 8.52
N ARG A 286 32.12 15.93 7.40
CA ARG A 286 32.90 14.72 7.09
C ARG A 286 34.21 14.98 6.35
N PHE A 287 34.23 15.97 5.46
CA PHE A 287 35.34 16.22 4.53
C PHE A 287 35.90 17.65 4.59
N GLY A 288 35.43 18.48 5.51
CA GLY A 288 35.98 19.82 5.73
C GLY A 288 37.38 19.78 6.34
N ALA A 289 38.28 20.65 5.88
CA ALA A 289 39.60 20.80 6.48
C ALA A 289 39.49 21.30 7.94
N LYS A 290 40.19 20.66 8.88
CA LYS A 290 40.37 21.21 10.23
C LYS A 290 41.22 22.48 10.12
N LYS A 291 40.73 23.60 10.68
CA LYS A 291 41.59 24.77 10.89
C LYS A 291 42.66 24.38 11.91
N GLU A 292 43.93 24.35 11.50
CA GLU A 292 45.04 24.37 12.44
C GLU A 292 44.94 25.67 13.25
N LEU A 293 44.70 25.55 14.55
CA LEU A 293 44.87 26.64 15.49
C LEU A 293 46.37 26.92 15.55
N PHE A 294 46.81 27.98 14.87
CA PHE A 294 48.11 28.56 15.16
C PHE A 294 48.04 29.13 16.58
N GLU A 295 48.65 28.44 17.53
CA GLU A 295 48.97 29.00 18.85
C GLU A 295 50.00 30.12 18.61
N LEU A 296 49.61 31.35 18.97
CA LEU A 296 50.44 32.56 18.95
C LEU A 296 51.10 32.77 20.32
#